data_AF-A0A392QWN1-F1
#
_entry.id   AF-A0A392QWN1-F1
#
_cell.length_a   1.000
_cell.length_b   1.000
_cell.length_c   1.000
_cell.angle_alpha   90.00
_cell.angle_beta   90.00
_cell.angle_gamma   90.00
#
_symmetry.space_group_name_H-M   'P 1'
#
loop_
_entity.id
_entity.type
_entity.pdbx_description
1 polymer ?
#
loop_
_entity_poly.entity_id
_entity_poly.type
_entity_poly.pdbx_seq_one_letter_code
_entity_poly.pdbx_strand_id
1 'polypeptide(L)'
;MKKEIAKFLYACLICQKSKVEHQKPSGLLQPLFVPEWKWDNIAMDFVSGLPKTGKAIRTGMLVPKLAEIYVEQIVRLHGIPSSIVSDRDPRRMDNRRGQFNL
;
A
#
# COMPACT_ATOMS: atom_id res chain seq x y z
N MET A 1 17.71 41.38 -11.63
CA MET A 1 16.70 40.61 -12.39
C MET A 1 16.35 39.24 -11.79
N LYS A 2 17.12 38.14 -12.00
CA LYS A 2 16.71 36.79 -11.50
C LYS A 2 16.48 36.71 -9.97
N LYS A 3 17.28 37.45 -9.18
CA LYS A 3 17.14 37.51 -7.70
C LYS A 3 15.87 38.22 -7.24
N GLU A 4 15.42 39.24 -7.95
CA GLU A 4 14.20 39.99 -7.61
C GLU A 4 12.95 39.18 -7.94
N ILE A 5 12.97 38.49 -9.09
CA ILE A 5 11.92 37.55 -9.49
C ILE A 5 11.79 36.44 -8.44
N ALA A 6 12.91 35.88 -7.96
CA ALA A 6 12.89 34.89 -6.89
C ALA A 6 12.24 35.45 -5.60
N LYS A 7 12.65 36.65 -5.14
CA LYS A 7 12.03 37.30 -3.98
C LYS A 7 10.52 37.51 -4.15
N PHE A 8 10.08 37.90 -5.34
CA PHE A 8 8.65 38.08 -5.65
C PHE A 8 7.88 36.75 -5.61
N LEU A 9 8.44 35.68 -6.19
CA LEU A 9 7.85 34.34 -6.14
C LEU A 9 7.78 33.78 -4.71
N TYR A 10 8.79 34.06 -3.89
CA TYR A 10 8.80 33.68 -2.46
C TYR A 10 7.80 34.48 -1.61
N ALA A 11 7.45 35.72 -2.00
CA ALA A 11 6.46 36.52 -1.27
C ALA A 11 5.01 36.24 -1.71
N CYS A 12 4.82 35.67 -2.90
CA CYS A 12 3.48 35.46 -3.46
C CYS A 12 2.82 34.18 -2.94
N LEU A 13 1.83 34.33 -2.06
CA LEU A 13 1.04 33.22 -1.50
C LEU A 13 0.32 32.38 -2.57
N ILE A 14 -0.13 33.01 -3.67
CA ILE A 14 -0.80 32.31 -4.77
C ILE A 14 0.20 31.41 -5.50
N CYS A 15 1.40 31.92 -5.79
CA CYS A 15 2.47 31.14 -6.41
C CYS A 15 2.93 30.00 -5.51
N GLN A 16 3.07 30.25 -4.21
CA GLN A 16 3.43 29.20 -3.26
C GLN A 16 2.37 28.11 -3.17
N LYS A 17 1.07 28.45 -3.08
CA LYS A 17 -0.02 27.46 -2.99
C LYS A 17 -0.24 26.68 -4.29
N SER A 18 -0.06 27.32 -5.44
CA SER A 18 -0.26 26.68 -6.76
C SER A 18 0.95 25.87 -7.23
N LYS A 19 2.16 26.24 -6.79
CA LYS A 19 3.43 25.56 -7.12
C LYS A 19 4.14 25.07 -5.86
N VAL A 20 3.39 24.50 -4.91
CA VAL A 20 4.01 23.79 -3.79
C VAL A 20 4.79 22.61 -4.37
N GLU A 21 6.03 22.47 -3.93
CA GLU A 21 6.85 21.29 -4.24
C GLU A 21 6.25 20.09 -3.49
N HIS A 22 5.32 19.40 -4.15
CA HIS A 22 4.64 18.23 -3.61
C HIS A 22 5.50 16.95 -3.68
N GLN A 23 6.60 16.99 -4.42
CA GLN A 23 7.54 15.89 -4.43
C GLN A 23 8.45 16.02 -3.20
N LYS A 24 8.20 15.18 -2.20
CA LYS A 24 9.27 14.83 -1.27
C LYS A 24 10.44 14.32 -2.11
N PRO A 25 11.71 14.63 -1.75
CA PRO A 25 12.83 14.01 -2.42
C PRO A 25 12.60 12.51 -2.41
N SER A 26 12.60 11.89 -3.59
CA SER A 26 12.42 10.45 -3.71
C SER A 26 13.46 9.78 -2.82
N GLY A 27 13.01 9.23 -1.69
CA GLY A 27 13.87 8.46 -0.81
C GLY A 27 14.40 7.25 -1.57
N LEU A 28 15.49 6.66 -1.07
CA LEU A 28 15.91 5.36 -1.57
C LEU A 28 14.73 4.39 -1.40
N LEU A 29 14.26 3.80 -2.49
CA LEU A 29 13.33 2.68 -2.39
C LEU A 29 13.99 1.62 -1.52
N GLN A 30 13.33 1.21 -0.44
CA GLN A 30 13.77 0.07 0.36
C GLN A 30 13.15 -1.18 -0.24
N PRO A 31 13.88 -1.93 -1.11
CA PRO A 31 13.37 -3.19 -1.62
C PRO A 31 13.18 -4.17 -0.45
N LEU A 32 12.15 -5.00 -0.55
CA LEU A 32 12.02 -6.16 0.32
C LEU A 32 13.21 -7.09 0.11
N PHE A 33 13.64 -7.76 1.18
CA PHE A 33 14.69 -8.77 1.08
C PHE A 33 14.26 -9.88 0.10
N VAL A 34 15.20 -10.35 -0.71
CA VAL A 34 14.95 -11.46 -1.65
C VAL A 34 14.70 -12.72 -0.82
N PRO A 35 13.51 -13.35 -0.90
CA PRO A 35 13.22 -14.54 -0.11
C PRO A 35 14.18 -15.69 -0.42
N GLU A 36 14.50 -16.49 0.60
CA GLU A 36 15.32 -17.71 0.44
C GLU A 36 14.54 -18.82 -0.27
N TRP A 37 13.22 -18.86 -0.09
CA TRP A 37 12.35 -19.87 -0.69
C TRP A 37 11.06 -19.30 -1.31
N LYS A 38 10.42 -20.12 -2.15
CA LYS A 38 9.10 -19.79 -2.72
C LYS A 38 8.07 -19.65 -1.60
N TRP A 39 7.20 -18.65 -1.72
CA TRP A 39 6.12 -18.35 -0.76
C TRP A 39 6.55 -17.90 0.65
N ASP A 40 7.85 -17.65 0.90
CA ASP A 40 8.32 -17.13 2.20
C ASP A 40 7.84 -15.70 2.47
N ASN A 41 7.96 -14.83 1.48
CA ASN A 41 7.56 -13.43 1.57
C ASN A 41 6.51 -13.16 0.49
N ILE A 42 5.30 -12.78 0.90
CA ILE A 42 4.21 -12.52 -0.03
C ILE A 42 3.72 -11.08 0.07
N ALA A 43 3.35 -10.52 -1.08
CA ALA A 43 2.63 -9.27 -1.16
C ALA A 43 1.17 -9.56 -1.50
N MET A 44 0.23 -8.93 -0.79
CA MET A 44 -1.21 -9.11 -0.98
C MET A 44 -1.92 -7.77 -1.17
N ASP A 45 -2.74 -7.70 -2.21
CA ASP A 45 -3.54 -6.53 -2.56
C ASP A 45 -5.00 -6.91 -2.92
N PHE A 46 -5.91 -5.94 -2.83
CA PHE A 46 -7.34 -6.10 -3.13
C PHE A 46 -7.68 -5.37 -4.41
N VAL A 47 -8.03 -6.14 -5.43
CA VAL A 47 -8.57 -5.58 -6.67
C VAL A 47 -10.04 -5.20 -6.45
N SER A 48 -10.37 -3.94 -6.72
CA SER A 48 -11.74 -3.42 -6.67
C SER A 48 -12.26 -3.13 -8.08
N GLY A 49 -13.59 -2.98 -8.24
CA GLY A 49 -14.21 -2.64 -9.53
C GLY A 49 -14.42 -3.79 -10.51
N LEU A 50 -14.21 -5.04 -10.07
CA LEU A 50 -14.49 -6.22 -10.88
C LEU A 50 -16.01 -6.51 -10.96
N PRO A 51 -16.50 -7.10 -12.08
CA PRO A 51 -17.88 -7.56 -12.18
C PRO A 51 -18.22 -8.52 -11.03
N LYS A 52 -19.42 -8.37 -10.45
CA LYS A 52 -19.86 -9.23 -9.36
C LYS A 52 -20.03 -10.66 -9.86
N THR A 53 -19.19 -11.57 -9.37
CA THR A 53 -19.35 -13.01 -9.56
C THR A 53 -19.73 -13.65 -8.23
N GLY A 54 -20.46 -14.78 -8.26
CA GLY A 54 -20.97 -15.44 -7.06
C GLY A 54 -19.88 -15.94 -6.08
N LYS A 55 -18.62 -16.00 -6.52
CA LYS A 55 -17.46 -16.44 -5.74
C LYS A 55 -16.50 -15.30 -5.36
N ALA A 56 -16.82 -14.06 -5.68
CA ALA A 56 -15.91 -12.94 -5.42
C ALA A 56 -15.85 -12.57 -3.94
N ILE A 57 -14.63 -12.41 -3.42
CA ILE A 57 -14.37 -11.81 -2.11
C ILE A 57 -14.69 -10.32 -2.23
N ARG A 58 -15.68 -9.84 -1.47
CA ARG A 58 -16.14 -8.45 -1.52
C ARG A 58 -15.21 -7.53 -0.74
N THR A 59 -14.99 -6.31 -1.24
CA THR A 59 -14.17 -5.27 -0.61
C THR A 59 -14.62 -4.89 0.82
N GLY A 60 -15.88 -5.18 1.19
CA GLY A 60 -16.42 -4.97 2.55
C GLY A 60 -16.61 -6.25 3.37
N MET A 61 -15.93 -7.35 3.02
CA MET A 61 -15.99 -8.58 3.80
C MET A 61 -15.33 -8.38 5.18
N LEU A 62 -15.92 -8.97 6.23
CA LEU A 62 -15.34 -8.98 7.57
C LEU A 62 -13.95 -9.63 7.53
N VAL A 63 -12.97 -8.99 8.18
CA VAL A 63 -11.56 -9.45 8.26
C VAL A 63 -11.44 -10.93 8.67
N PRO A 64 -12.23 -11.46 9.63
CA PRO A 64 -12.19 -12.88 9.99
C PRO A 64 -12.53 -13.82 8.82
N LYS A 65 -13.51 -13.47 7.99
CA LYS A 65 -13.91 -14.33 6.86
C LYS A 65 -12.85 -14.33 5.76
N LEU A 66 -12.17 -13.21 5.57
CA LEU A 66 -11.02 -13.12 4.69
C LEU A 66 -9.86 -14.01 5.18
N ALA A 67 -9.57 -14.00 6.48
CA ALA A 67 -8.53 -14.84 7.07
C ALA A 67 -8.83 -16.34 6.87
N GLU A 68 -10.08 -16.75 7.06
CA GLU A 68 -10.52 -18.13 6.82
C GLU A 68 -10.29 -18.55 5.36
N ILE A 69 -10.74 -17.74 4.40
CA ILE A 69 -10.54 -18.01 2.96
C ILE A 69 -9.05 -18.06 2.63
N TYR A 70 -8.24 -17.17 3.20
CA TYR A 70 -6.81 -17.15 2.97
C TYR A 70 -6.14 -18.45 3.47
N VAL A 71 -6.52 -18.94 4.65
CA VAL A 71 -5.99 -20.20 5.18
C VAL A 71 -6.42 -21.38 4.31
N GLU A 72 -7.69 -21.45 3.93
CA GLU A 72 -8.22 -22.56 3.13
C GLU A 72 -7.66 -22.62 1.70
N GLN A 73 -7.45 -21.48 1.07
CA GLN A 73 -7.09 -21.42 -0.35
C GLN A 73 -5.58 -21.27 -0.56
N ILE A 74 -4.89 -20.50 0.29
CA ILE A 74 -3.47 -20.19 0.11
C ILE A 74 -2.61 -21.04 1.04
N VAL A 75 -2.82 -20.93 2.36
CA VAL A 75 -1.96 -21.62 3.35
C VAL A 75 -2.02 -23.13 3.19
N ARG A 76 -3.21 -23.67 2.91
CA ARG A 76 -3.39 -25.11 2.64
C ARG A 76 -2.54 -25.62 1.47
N LEU A 77 -2.32 -24.81 0.43
CA LEU A 77 -1.60 -25.22 -0.78
C LEU A 77 -0.10 -24.89 -0.72
N HIS A 78 0.26 -23.79 -0.07
CA HIS A 78 1.60 -23.20 -0.16
C HIS A 78 2.36 -23.17 1.16
N GLY A 79 1.71 -23.51 2.28
CA GLY A 79 2.28 -23.38 3.61
C GLY A 79 2.08 -21.98 4.20
N ILE A 80 2.57 -21.77 5.42
CA ILE A 80 2.48 -20.49 6.12
C ILE A 80 3.65 -19.62 5.67
N PRO A 81 3.40 -18.42 5.10
CA PRO A 81 4.47 -17.49 4.75
C PRO A 81 5.10 -16.89 6.02
N SER A 82 6.38 -16.57 5.93
CA SER A 82 7.12 -15.88 7.01
C SER A 82 6.73 -14.41 7.12
N SER A 83 6.40 -13.75 6.00
CA SER A 83 5.91 -12.36 6.02
C SER A 83 4.83 -12.08 4.99
N ILE A 84 3.89 -11.19 5.36
CA ILE A 84 2.85 -10.69 4.49
C ILE A 84 2.89 -9.16 4.47
N VAL A 85 3.11 -8.61 3.27
CA VAL A 85 3.06 -7.16 3.02
C VAL A 85 1.76 -6.83 2.31
N SER A 86 0.99 -5.89 2.84
CA SER A 86 -0.27 -5.43 2.23
C SER A 86 -0.29 -3.90 2.20
N ASP A 87 -0.92 -3.34 1.17
CA ASP A 87 -1.03 -1.89 1.02
C ASP A 87 -1.88 -1.26 2.14
N ARG A 88 -1.52 -0.02 2.48
CA ARG A 88 -2.20 0.81 3.47
C ARG A 88 -3.26 1.67 2.80
N ASP A 89 -4.25 1.03 2.20
CA ASP A 89 -5.46 1.74 1.78
C ASP A 89 -6.28 2.12 3.03
N PRO A 90 -6.62 3.41 3.24
CA PRO A 90 -7.48 3.84 4.35
C PRO A 90 -8.83 3.10 4.40
N ARG A 91 -9.33 2.59 3.28
CA ARG A 91 -10.54 1.76 3.19
C ARG A 91 -10.40 0.41 3.90
N ARG A 92 -9.18 0.03 4.28
CA ARG A 92 -8.81 -1.32 4.75
C ARG A 92 -8.29 -1.35 6.19
N MET A 93 -7.81 -0.22 6.72
CA MET A 93 -7.12 -0.20 8.01
C MET A 93 -8.05 0.09 9.20
N ASP A 94 -8.28 -0.92 10.06
CA ASP A 94 -8.49 -0.71 11.50
C ASP A 94 -7.11 -0.55 12.15
N ASN A 95 -6.62 0.69 12.18
CA ASN A 95 -5.46 1.29 12.89
C ASN A 95 -4.23 0.43 13.33
N ARG A 96 -3.95 -0.73 12.75
CA ARG A 96 -2.85 -1.63 13.12
C ARG A 96 -1.91 -1.91 11.94
N ARG A 97 -0.74 -1.24 12.02
CA ARG A 97 0.57 -1.44 11.37
C ARG A 97 0.58 -2.31 10.08
N GLY A 98 0.87 -1.68 8.94
CA GLY A 98 1.05 -2.34 7.64
C GLY A 98 2.42 -3.00 7.45
N GLN A 99 2.69 -4.05 8.22
CA GLN A 99 3.65 -5.12 7.94
C GLN A 99 3.39 -6.20 8.99
N PHE A 100 2.92 -7.38 8.57
CA PHE A 100 2.64 -8.49 9.47
C PHE A 100 3.73 -9.54 9.27
N ASN A 101 4.63 -9.62 10.24
CA ASN A 101 5.50 -10.79 10.41
C ASN A 101 4.70 -11.77 11.26
N LEU A 102 4.53 -13.00 10.77
CA LEU A 102 3.85 -14.07 11.49
C LEU A 102 4.80 -14.74 12.49
#